data_AF-A0AB39XR83-F1
#
_entry.id   AF-A0AB39XR83-F1
#
_cell.length_a   1.000
_cell.length_b   1.000
_cell.length_c   1.000
_cell.angle_alpha   90.00
_cell.angle_beta   90.00
_cell.angle_gamma   90.00
#
_symmetry.space_group_name_H-M   'P 1'
#
loop_
_entity.id
_entity.type
_entity.pdbx_description
1 polymer ?
#
loop_
_entity_poly.entity_id
_entity_poly.type
_entity_poly.pdbx_seq_one_letter_code
_entity_poly.pdbx_strand_id
1 'polypeptide(L)'
;MDNRVNEIRRTIRALRVSMLEAEAIMHEQIRRDEDCSFVAQEILKMRSVMSVLAKERVALGDDEPILVKSFFIPRRRPTRKPVAARPLTHGSVSRPTLAARA
;
A
#
# COMPACT_ATOMS: atom_id res chain seq x y z
N MET A 1 30.30 2.11 13.88
CA MET A 1 29.76 3.36 13.31
C MET A 1 30.03 3.26 11.82
N ASP A 2 29.12 2.63 11.10
CA ASP A 2 29.41 2.22 9.74
C ASP A 2 28.96 3.37 8.84
N ASN A 3 29.93 4.14 8.34
CA ASN A 3 29.66 5.31 7.49
C ASN A 3 28.66 5.00 6.38
N ARG A 4 28.73 3.78 5.82
CA ARG A 4 27.81 3.25 4.82
C ARG A 4 26.36 3.16 5.30
N VAL A 5 26.09 2.66 6.51
CA VAL A 5 24.73 2.61 7.07
C VAL A 5 24.17 4.03 7.22
N ASN A 6 25.00 4.96 7.71
CA ASN A 6 24.61 6.36 7.87
C ASN A 6 24.30 7.04 6.53
N GLU A 7 25.09 6.75 5.49
CA GLU A 7 24.83 7.21 4.12
C GLU A 7 23.53 6.66 3.57
N ILE A 8 23.29 5.34 3.68
CA ILE A 8 22.03 4.72 3.26
C ILE A 8 20.83 5.36 3.98
N ARG A 9 20.93 5.59 5.29
CA ARG A 9 19.88 6.29 6.06
C ARG A 9 19.64 7.71 5.54
N ARG A 10 20.70 8.46 5.20
CA ARG A 10 20.57 9.81 4.62
C ARG A 10 19.89 9.77 3.26
N THR A 11 20.31 8.86 2.38
CA THR A 11 19.72 8.69 1.04
C THR A 11 18.26 8.27 1.12
N ILE A 12 17.91 7.33 2.00
CA ILE A 12 16.52 6.93 2.24
C ILE A 12 15.67 8.12 2.71
N ARG A 13 16.19 8.96 3.62
CA ARG A 13 15.47 10.16 4.08
C ARG A 13 15.21 11.13 2.93
N ALA A 14 16.24 11.45 2.15
CA ALA A 14 16.13 12.35 1.01
C ALA A 14 15.13 11.81 -0.03
N LEU A 15 15.26 10.53 -0.40
CA LEU A 15 14.39 9.88 -1.36
C LEU A 15 12.92 9.88 -0.90
N ARG A 16 12.65 9.67 0.40
CA ARG A 16 11.29 9.75 0.94
C ARG A 16 10.69 11.16 0.82
N VAL A 17 11.48 12.21 0.99
CA VAL A 17 11.00 13.59 0.78
C VAL A 17 10.61 13.79 -0.68
N SER A 18 11.46 13.41 -1.63
CA SER A 18 11.16 13.49 -3.07
C SER A 18 9.95 12.65 -3.46
N MET A 19 9.78 11.46 -2.86
CA MET A 19 8.59 10.62 -3.07
C MET A 19 7.30 11.32 -2.62
N LEU A 20 7.31 11.96 -1.44
CA LEU A 20 6.14 12.69 -0.93
C LEU A 20 5.80 13.90 -1.79
N GLU A 21 6.79 14.60 -2.31
CA GLU A 21 6.60 15.72 -3.25
C GLU A 21 5.95 15.25 -4.54
N ALA A 22 6.45 14.15 -5.13
CA ALA A 22 5.85 13.56 -6.33
C ALA A 22 4.42 13.07 -6.07
N GLU A 23 4.15 12.46 -4.92
CA GLU A 23 2.79 12.06 -4.53
C GLU A 23 1.86 13.27 -4.40
N ALA A 24 2.34 14.40 -3.85
CA ALA A 24 1.55 15.63 -3.77
C ALA A 24 1.22 16.19 -5.16
N ILE A 25 2.17 16.17 -6.09
CA ILE A 25 1.95 16.57 -7.49
C ILE A 25 0.94 15.65 -8.16
N MET A 26 1.09 14.32 -8.01
CA MET A 26 0.15 13.35 -8.55
C MET A 26 -1.28 13.56 -8.01
N HIS A 27 -1.40 13.84 -6.70
CA HIS A 27 -2.69 14.15 -6.09
C HIS A 27 -3.34 15.43 -6.64
N GLU A 28 -2.55 16.44 -7.00
CA GLU A 28 -3.04 17.65 -7.64
C GLU A 28 -3.50 17.40 -9.07
N GLN A 29 -2.72 16.65 -9.87
CA GLN A 29 -3.10 16.24 -11.23
C GLN A 29 -4.42 15.45 -11.24
N ILE A 30 -4.56 14.47 -10.34
CA ILE A 30 -5.81 13.71 -10.18
C ILE A 30 -6.97 14.63 -9.81
N ARG A 31 -6.77 15.62 -8.94
CA ARG A 31 -7.84 16.56 -8.56
C ARG A 31 -8.32 17.40 -9.75
N ARG A 32 -7.44 17.66 -10.71
CA ARG A 32 -7.71 18.44 -11.92
C ARG A 32 -8.11 17.58 -13.12
N ASP A 33 -8.20 16.27 -12.94
CA ASP A 33 -8.46 15.30 -14.02
C ASP A 33 -7.41 15.37 -15.14
N GLU A 34 -6.16 15.69 -14.78
CA GLU A 34 -5.01 15.73 -15.68
C GLU A 34 -4.32 14.35 -15.78
N ASP A 35 -3.61 14.10 -16.88
CA ASP A 35 -2.80 12.88 -17.01
C ASP A 35 -1.67 12.87 -15.96
N CYS A 36 -1.66 11.82 -15.13
CA CYS A 36 -0.68 11.60 -14.09
C CYS A 36 0.27 10.42 -14.36
N SER A 37 0.21 9.83 -15.57
CA SER A 37 0.99 8.65 -15.96
C SER A 37 2.50 8.82 -15.75
N PHE A 38 3.04 9.99 -16.14
CA PHE A 38 4.45 10.32 -15.97
C PHE A 38 4.89 10.35 -14.51
N VAL A 39 4.12 11.05 -13.65
CA VAL A 39 4.43 11.16 -12.22
C VAL A 39 4.28 9.82 -11.53
N ALA A 40 3.27 9.03 -11.90
CA ALA A 40 3.08 7.67 -11.41
C ALA A 40 4.29 6.77 -11.75
N GLN A 41 4.79 6.84 -12.99
CA GLN A 41 5.98 6.10 -13.39
C GLN A 41 7.22 6.52 -12.59
N GLU A 42 7.38 7.81 -12.31
CA GLU A 42 8.49 8.31 -11.52
C GLU A 42 8.44 7.85 -10.06
N ILE A 43 7.25 7.83 -9.45
CA ILE A 43 7.03 7.23 -8.12
C ILE A 43 7.42 5.75 -8.12
N LEU A 44 7.08 4.99 -9.17
CA LEU A 44 7.47 3.57 -9.26
C LEU A 44 8.99 3.39 -9.37
N LYS A 45 9.70 4.25 -10.10
CA LYS A 45 11.17 4.26 -10.14
C LYS A 45 11.76 4.57 -8.77
N MET A 46 11.26 5.59 -8.07
CA MET A 46 11.73 5.90 -6.72
C MET A 46 11.48 4.75 -5.74
N ARG A 47 10.34 4.04 -5.88
CA ARG A 47 10.03 2.84 -5.08
C ARG A 47 11.01 1.69 -5.35
N SER A 48 11.45 1.49 -6.59
CA SER A 48 12.44 0.46 -6.89
C SER A 48 13.79 0.78 -6.23
N VAL A 49 14.25 2.03 -6.32
CA VAL A 49 15.47 2.51 -5.65
C VAL A 49 15.36 2.35 -4.13
N MET A 50 14.23 2.75 -3.54
CA MET A 50 13.96 2.58 -2.11
C MET A 50 14.06 1.12 -1.67
N SER A 51 13.55 0.20 -2.48
CA SER A 51 13.59 -1.24 -2.18
C SER A 51 15.01 -1.80 -2.13
N VAL A 52 15.91 -1.32 -3.00
CA VAL A 52 17.32 -1.73 -3.02
C VAL A 52 18.04 -1.20 -1.78
N LEU A 53 17.88 0.09 -1.49
CA LEU A 53 18.47 0.72 -0.30
C LEU A 53 17.98 0.06 1.00
N ALA A 54 16.70 -0.27 1.08
CA ALA A 54 16.14 -0.96 2.25
C ALA A 54 16.73 -2.36 2.44
N LYS A 55 16.91 -3.13 1.36
CA LYS A 55 17.55 -4.46 1.42
C LYS A 55 19.01 -4.36 1.87
N GLU A 56 19.76 -3.40 1.31
CA GLU A 56 21.15 -3.17 1.69
C GLU A 56 21.27 -2.78 3.17
N ARG A 57 20.38 -1.90 3.63
CA ARG A 57 20.32 -1.49 5.03
C ARG A 57 20.10 -2.66 5.99
N VAL A 58 19.15 -3.55 5.68
CA VAL A 58 18.87 -4.76 6.46
C VAL A 58 20.06 -5.71 6.42
N ALA A 59 20.73 -5.86 5.27
CA ALA A 59 21.94 -6.67 5.16
C ALA A 59 23.11 -6.16 6.01
N LEU A 60 23.13 -4.85 6.32
CA LEU A 60 24.08 -4.22 7.22
C LEU A 60 23.63 -4.24 8.70
N GLY A 61 22.48 -4.86 9.02
CA GLY A 61 21.96 -4.99 10.38
C GLY A 61 21.29 -3.74 10.95
N ASP A 62 20.93 -2.76 10.11
CA ASP A 62 20.16 -1.59 10.55
C ASP A 62 18.65 -1.81 10.34
N ASP A 63 17.99 -2.29 11.41
CA ASP A 63 16.55 -2.51 11.43
C ASP A 63 15.75 -1.33 12.02
N GLU A 64 16.43 -0.35 12.62
CA GLU A 64 15.79 0.77 13.31
C GLU A 64 14.93 1.61 12.35
N PRO A 65 13.67 1.98 12.66
CA PRO A 65 12.86 2.78 11.76
C PRO A 65 13.51 4.11 11.39
N ILE A 66 13.53 4.42 10.09
CA ILE A 66 13.88 5.75 9.60
C ILE A 66 12.63 6.61 9.70
N LEU A 67 12.55 7.47 10.70
CA LEU A 67 11.47 8.45 10.82
C LEU A 67 11.75 9.63 9.90
N VAL A 68 10.76 9.95 9.05
CA VAL A 68 10.69 11.22 8.32
C VAL A 68 9.51 11.96 8.91
N LYS A 69 9.68 13.25 9.23
CA LYS A 69 8.54 14.09 9.65
C LYS A 69 7.58 14.21 8.47
N SER A 70 6.63 13.29 8.38
CA SER A 70 5.58 13.37 7.37
C SER A 70 4.53 14.35 7.87
N PHE A 71 4.30 15.44 7.13
CA PHE A 71 3.10 16.26 7.28
C PHE A 71 1.84 15.56 6.75
N PHE A 72 2.00 14.35 6.20
CA PHE A 72 0.91 13.51 5.71
C PHE A 72 0.20 12.83 6.89
N ILE A 73 -1.00 13.31 7.22
CA ILE A 73 -1.91 12.67 8.17
C ILE A 73 -2.36 11.34 7.53
N PRO A 74 -2.13 10.17 8.15
CA PRO A 74 -2.67 8.92 7.63
C PRO A 74 -4.18 9.07 7.47
N ARG A 75 -4.70 8.99 6.24
CA ARG A 75 -6.14 8.84 6.03
C ARG A 75 -6.54 7.56 6.75
N ARG A 76 -7.21 7.70 7.90
CA ARG A 76 -7.79 6.58 8.63
C ARG A 76 -8.54 5.71 7.62
N ARG A 77 -8.22 4.42 7.56
CA ARG A 77 -9.01 3.47 6.78
C ARG A 77 -10.47 3.66 7.19
N PRO A 78 -11.42 3.84 6.26
CA PRO A 78 -12.82 3.85 6.63
C PRO A 78 -13.10 2.57 7.40
N THR A 79 -13.68 2.70 8.59
CA THR A 79 -14.09 1.56 9.41
C THR A 79 -14.96 0.67 8.53
N ARG A 80 -14.46 -0.53 8.22
CA ARG A 80 -15.28 -1.57 7.58
C ARG A 80 -16.44 -1.82 8.54
N LYS A 81 -17.64 -1.35 8.21
CA LYS A 81 -18.84 -1.74 8.94
C LYS A 81 -18.91 -3.27 8.89
N PRO A 82 -19.05 -3.97 10.02
CA PRO A 82 -19.22 -5.41 9.98
C PRO A 82 -20.47 -5.70 9.15
N VAL A 83 -20.32 -6.49 8.09
CA VAL A 83 -21.45 -7.04 7.35
C VAL A 83 -22.23 -7.86 8.37
N ALA A 84 -23.41 -7.38 8.74
CA ALA A 84 -24.32 -8.12 9.62
C ALA A 84 -24.48 -9.52 9.04
N ALA A 85 -24.20 -10.54 9.86
CA ALA A 85 -24.34 -11.93 9.47
C ALA A 85 -25.76 -12.14 8.93
N ARG A 86 -25.87 -12.50 7.65
CA ARG A 86 -27.13 -12.89 7.04
C ARG A 86 -27.65 -14.10 7.82
N PRO A 87 -28.87 -14.07 8.39
CA PRO A 87 -29.39 -15.25 9.05
C PRO A 87 -29.56 -16.37 8.01
N LEU A 88 -28.92 -17.51 8.26
CA LEU A 88 -29.14 -18.73 7.49
C LEU A 88 -30.56 -19.21 7.78
N THR A 89 -31.50 -18.87 6.90
CA THR A 89 -32.80 -19.52 6.86
C THR A 89 -32.60 -20.95 6.35
N HIS A 90 -32.53 -21.92 7.27
CA HIS A 90 -32.76 -23.33 6.94
C HIS A 90 -34.21 -23.47 6.51
N GLY A 91 -34.45 -23.61 5.20
CA GLY A 91 -35.79 -23.75 4.67
C GLY A 91 -35.82 -24.34 3.27
N SER A 92 -36.27 -25.59 3.20
CA SER A 92 -36.90 -26.27 2.06
C SER A 92 -36.06 -26.58 0.81
N VAL A 93 -35.68 -27.86 0.67
CA VAL A 93 -35.90 -28.60 -0.59
C VAL A 93 -36.38 -30.01 -0.23
N SER A 94 -37.70 -30.20 -0.15
CA SER A 94 -38.30 -31.52 -0.29
C SER A 94 -38.28 -31.87 -1.77
N ARG A 95 -37.65 -33.00 -2.11
CA ARG A 95 -37.52 -33.50 -3.48
C ARG A 95 -38.38 -34.77 -3.59
N PRO A 96 -39.50 -34.77 -4.36
CA PRO A 96 -40.13 -36.02 -4.76
C PRO A 96 -40.02 -36.18 -6.27
N THR A 97 -39.39 -37.23 -6.76
CA THR A 97 -39.56 -37.70 -8.16
C THR A 97 -39.26 -39.20 -8.22
N LEU A 98 -40.33 -40.01 -8.10
CA LEU A 98 -40.88 -40.88 -9.15
C LEU A 98 -39.94 -42.00 -9.61
N ALA A 99 -40.12 -43.19 -9.04
CA ALA A 99 -39.71 -44.44 -9.65
C ALA A 99 -40.96 -45.14 -10.20
N ALA A 100 -41.05 -45.20 -11.52
CA ALA A 100 -42.10 -45.85 -12.28
C ALA A 100 -42.06 -47.38 -12.08
N ARG A 101 -43.25 -47.96 -11.90
CA ARG A 101 -43.53 -49.39 -12.10
C ARG A 101 -43.75 -49.64 -13.59
N ALA A 102 -43.11 -50.66 -14.13
CA ALA A 102 -43.67 -51.63 -15.08
C ALA A 102 -42.70 -52.81 -15.20
#